data_AF-A0AAD5DNZ5-F1
#
_entry.id   AF-A0AAD5DNZ5-F1
#
_cell.length_a   1.000
_cell.length_b   1.000
_cell.length_c   1.000
_cell.angle_alpha   90.00
_cell.angle_beta   90.00
_cell.angle_gamma   90.00
#
_symmetry.space_group_name_H-M   'P 1'
#
loop_
_entity.id
_entity.type
_entity.pdbx_description
1 polymer ?
#
loop_
_entity_poly.entity_id
_entity_poly.type
_entity_poly.pdbx_seq_one_letter_code
_entity_poly.pdbx_strand_id
1 'polypeptide(L)'
;MASAAEARALYRAFLRCARHFGTSYNVKEYVRRRARQGFAEAAGVSDASELQRLWEQGRQQLEVARRQSLVYDLYSRRHKHAMELLPKQNH
;
A
#
# COMPACT_ATOMS: atom_id res chain seq x y z
N MET A 1 11.76 -8.93 15.79
CA MET A 1 10.61 -8.09 16.21
C MET A 1 10.75 -6.72 15.58
N ALA A 2 9.80 -6.29 14.77
CA ALA A 2 9.83 -4.95 14.19
C ALA A 2 9.42 -3.91 15.24
N SER A 3 10.22 -2.87 15.38
CA SER A 3 9.89 -1.70 16.19
C SER A 3 8.71 -0.92 15.60
N ALA A 4 8.02 -0.13 16.42
CA ALA A 4 6.96 0.75 15.95
C ALA A 4 7.44 1.74 14.85
N ALA A 5 8.72 2.13 14.88
CA ALA A 5 9.33 2.96 13.84
C ALA A 5 9.44 2.20 12.51
N GLU A 6 9.88 0.96 12.54
CA GLU A 6 9.99 0.09 11.36
C GLU A 6 8.62 -0.23 10.76
N ALA A 7 7.61 -0.53 11.59
CA ALA A 7 6.23 -0.70 11.15
C ALA A 7 5.70 0.56 10.43
N ARG A 8 5.92 1.75 11.01
CA ARG A 8 5.57 3.03 10.37
C ARG A 8 6.34 3.28 9.08
N ALA A 9 7.59 2.85 8.99
CA ALA A 9 8.40 2.98 7.79
C ALA A 9 7.87 2.07 6.66
N LEU A 10 7.50 0.83 7.01
CA LEU A 10 6.90 -0.14 6.09
C LEU A 10 5.55 0.36 5.56
N TYR A 11 4.67 0.86 6.44
CA TYR A 11 3.39 1.46 6.05
C TYR A 11 3.59 2.63 5.08
N ARG A 12 4.50 3.56 5.39
CA ARG A 12 4.82 4.68 4.50
C ARG A 12 5.41 4.21 3.17
N ALA A 13 6.14 3.09 3.16
CA ALA A 13 6.64 2.50 1.92
C ALA A 13 5.50 1.98 1.03
N PHE A 14 4.45 1.36 1.59
CA PHE A 14 3.24 1.02 0.84
C PHE A 14 2.53 2.25 0.26
N LEU A 15 2.38 3.31 1.05
CA LEU A 15 1.75 4.55 0.57
C LEU A 15 2.54 5.23 -0.55
N ARG A 16 3.88 5.18 -0.48
CA ARG A 16 4.75 5.63 -1.58
C ARG A 16 4.60 4.72 -2.80
N CYS A 17 4.61 3.40 -2.62
CA CYS A 17 4.39 2.42 -3.69
C CYS A 17 3.06 2.68 -4.42
N ALA A 18 1.99 2.98 -3.68
CA ALA A 18 0.68 3.28 -4.26
C ALA A 18 0.71 4.48 -5.24
N ARG A 19 1.61 5.44 -5.05
CA ARG A 19 1.75 6.61 -5.94
C ARG A 19 2.31 6.23 -7.31
N HIS A 20 3.00 5.10 -7.43
CA HIS A 20 3.56 4.62 -8.70
C HIS A 20 2.49 3.95 -9.59
N PHE A 21 1.29 3.66 -9.09
CA PHE A 21 0.16 3.20 -9.91
C PHE A 21 -0.56 4.36 -10.61
N GLY A 22 0.20 5.28 -11.22
CA GLY A 22 -0.21 6.64 -11.57
C GLY A 22 -1.49 6.76 -12.39
N THR A 23 -1.72 5.88 -13.36
CA THR A 23 -2.90 5.95 -14.26
C THR A 23 -4.02 5.01 -13.84
N SER A 24 -3.77 4.11 -12.89
CA SER A 24 -4.73 3.13 -12.42
C SER A 24 -5.29 3.56 -11.06
N TYR A 25 -6.27 4.46 -11.11
CA TYR A 25 -6.93 4.99 -9.91
C TYR A 25 -7.39 3.88 -8.95
N ASN A 26 -8.09 2.88 -9.48
CA ASN A 26 -8.64 1.79 -8.67
C ASN A 26 -7.55 1.01 -7.94
N VAL A 27 -6.43 0.74 -8.60
CA VAL A 27 -5.33 -0.05 -8.01
C VAL A 27 -4.57 0.78 -6.98
N LYS A 28 -4.30 2.06 -7.29
CA LYS A 28 -3.72 3.01 -6.34
C LYS A 28 -4.55 3.11 -5.06
N GLU A 29 -5.87 3.31 -5.17
CA GLU A 29 -6.75 3.41 -4.01
C GLU A 29 -6.92 2.08 -3.29
N TYR A 30 -6.94 0.95 -4.02
CA TYR A 30 -6.93 -0.38 -3.41
C TYR A 30 -5.67 -0.62 -2.57
N VAL A 31 -4.47 -0.33 -3.10
CA VAL A 31 -3.21 -0.51 -2.37
C VAL A 31 -3.18 0.36 -1.10
N ARG A 32 -3.67 1.60 -1.17
CA ARG A 32 -3.81 2.48 0.01
C ARG A 32 -4.75 1.90 1.05
N ARG A 33 -5.95 1.49 0.63
CA ARG A 33 -6.97 0.92 1.52
C ARG A 33 -6.47 -0.36 2.16
N ARG A 34 -5.89 -1.27 1.37
CA ARG A 34 -5.39 -2.55 1.86
C ARG A 34 -4.23 -2.38 2.83
N ALA A 35 -3.31 -1.44 2.57
CA ALA A 35 -2.25 -1.09 3.52
C ALA A 35 -2.84 -0.54 4.82
N ARG A 36 -3.76 0.42 4.76
CA ARG A 36 -4.40 0.97 5.97
C ARG A 36 -5.10 -0.12 6.79
N GLN A 37 -5.87 -0.97 6.12
CA GLN A 37 -6.59 -2.07 6.74
C GLN A 37 -5.62 -3.08 7.40
N GLY A 38 -4.62 -3.57 6.67
CA GLY A 38 -3.69 -4.56 7.21
C GLY A 38 -2.89 -4.06 8.42
N PHE A 39 -2.48 -2.78 8.42
CA PHE A 39 -1.80 -2.19 9.57
C PHE A 39 -2.74 -1.91 10.75
N ALA A 40 -4.03 -1.61 10.51
CA ALA A 40 -5.02 -1.49 11.56
C ALA A 40 -5.36 -2.85 12.20
N GLU A 41 -5.50 -3.90 11.38
CA GLU A 41 -5.68 -5.28 11.83
C GLU A 41 -4.48 -5.75 12.68
N ALA A 42 -3.25 -5.44 12.24
CA ALA A 42 -2.02 -5.81 12.96
C ALA A 42 -1.82 -5.03 14.28
N ALA A 43 -2.45 -3.86 14.45
CA ALA A 43 -2.27 -3.03 15.64
C ALA A 43 -2.84 -3.67 16.93
N GLY A 44 -3.80 -4.60 16.80
CA GLY A 44 -4.39 -5.33 17.92
C GLY A 44 -3.66 -6.62 18.30
N VAL A 45 -2.62 -7.01 17.55
CA VAL A 45 -1.91 -8.27 17.76
C VAL A 45 -0.87 -8.10 18.86
N SER A 46 -1.01 -8.89 19.93
CA SER A 46 -0.04 -8.92 21.05
C SER A 46 0.93 -10.11 20.97
N ASP A 47 0.60 -11.13 20.19
CA ASP A 47 1.46 -12.30 20.04
C ASP A 47 2.71 -11.98 19.22
N ALA A 48 3.88 -12.30 19.80
CA ALA A 48 5.15 -11.95 19.21
C ALA A 48 5.45 -12.75 17.93
N SER A 49 5.06 -14.02 17.88
CA SER A 49 5.31 -14.87 16.71
C SER A 49 4.46 -14.42 15.53
N GLU A 50 3.21 -14.06 15.78
CA GLU A 50 2.28 -13.54 14.78
C GLU A 50 2.70 -12.17 14.28
N LEU A 51 3.18 -11.27 15.16
CA LEU A 51 3.74 -9.99 14.73
C LEU A 51 4.95 -10.16 13.81
N GLN A 52 5.83 -11.11 14.10
CA GLN A 52 6.98 -11.41 13.24
C GLN A 52 6.53 -11.97 11.88
N ARG A 53 5.53 -12.86 11.87
CA ARG A 53 4.92 -13.39 10.65
C ARG A 53 4.30 -12.28 9.79
N LEU A 54 3.51 -11.40 10.41
CA LEU A 54 2.88 -10.24 9.74
C LEU A 54 3.92 -9.27 9.20
N TRP A 55 5.02 -9.06 9.92
CA TRP A 55 6.14 -8.24 9.47
C TRP A 55 6.78 -8.79 8.19
N GLU A 56 7.12 -10.08 8.18
CA GLU A 56 7.71 -10.75 7.02
C GLU A 56 6.75 -10.76 5.83
N GLN A 57 5.48 -11.08 6.08
CA GLN A 57 4.42 -11.02 5.07
C GLN A 57 4.29 -9.61 4.48
N GLY A 58 4.29 -8.57 5.32
CA GLY A 58 4.21 -7.17 4.89
C GLY A 58 5.40 -6.76 4.00
N ARG A 59 6.61 -7.22 4.32
CA ARG A 59 7.80 -6.99 3.47
C ARG A 59 7.66 -7.67 2.11
N GLN A 60 7.26 -8.93 2.08
CA GLN A 60 7.05 -9.67 0.82
C GLN A 60 5.96 -9.02 -0.03
N GLN A 61 4.85 -8.61 0.57
CA GLN A 61 3.76 -7.91 -0.12
C GLN A 61 4.21 -6.56 -0.69
N LEU A 62 5.08 -5.83 0.01
CA LEU A 62 5.64 -4.58 -0.51
C LEU A 62 6.51 -4.81 -1.75
N GLU A 63 7.31 -5.88 -1.78
CA GLU A 63 8.08 -6.24 -2.98
C GLU A 63 7.18 -6.58 -4.16
N VAL A 64 6.12 -7.35 -3.92
CA VAL A 64 5.11 -7.66 -4.94
C VAL A 64 4.46 -6.37 -5.44
N ALA A 65 4.02 -5.48 -4.55
CA ALA A 65 3.42 -4.21 -4.93
C ALA A 65 4.37 -3.34 -5.78
N ARG A 66 5.67 -3.32 -5.47
CA ARG A 66 6.67 -2.61 -6.27
C ARG A 66 6.81 -3.19 -7.67
N ARG A 67 6.92 -4.51 -7.81
CA ARG A 67 6.97 -5.19 -9.12
C ARG A 67 5.71 -4.91 -9.93
N GLN A 68 4.54 -5.00 -9.29
CA GLN A 68 3.26 -4.69 -9.94
C GLN A 68 3.19 -3.22 -10.38
N SER A 69 3.70 -2.28 -9.59
CA SER A 69 3.69 -0.87 -9.99
C SER A 69 4.42 -0.60 -11.29
N LEU A 70 5.53 -1.33 -11.57
CA LEU A 70 6.25 -1.23 -12.84
C LEU A 70 5.42 -1.76 -14.02
N VAL A 71 4.72 -2.88 -13.84
CA VAL A 71 3.84 -3.44 -14.88
C VAL A 71 2.72 -2.47 -15.20
N TYR A 72 2.09 -1.89 -14.18
CA TYR A 72 1.02 -0.90 -14.38
C TYR A 72 1.51 0.40 -15.03
N ASP A 73 2.75 0.80 -14.77
CA ASP A 73 3.37 1.95 -15.40
C ASP A 73 3.65 1.68 -16.90
N LEU A 74 4.15 0.48 -17.24
CA LEU A 74 4.40 0.09 -18.64
C LEU A 74 3.13 0.07 -19.49
N TYR A 75 2.01 -0.41 -18.93
CA TYR A 75 0.71 -0.48 -19.60
C TYR A 75 -0.20 0.70 -19.21
N SER A 76 0.39 1.80 -18.77
CA SER A 76 -0.35 2.96 -18.31
C SER A 76 -1.10 3.64 -19.46
N ARG A 77 -2.30 4.15 -19.16
CA ARG A 77 -3.11 4.89 -20.13
C ARG A 77 -2.62 6.34 -20.21
N ARG A 78 -2.54 6.90 -21.42
CA ARG A 78 -2.10 8.30 -21.65
C ARG A 78 -2.91 9.36 -20.87
N HIS A 79 -4.16 9.04 -20.51
CA HIS A 79 -5.07 9.97 -19.83
C HIS A 79 -5.39 9.51 -18.41
N LYS A 80 -5.56 10.48 -17.51
CA LYS A 80 -5.98 10.24 -16.12
C LYS A 80 -7.42 9.73 -16.08
N HIS A 81 -7.72 8.92 -15.07
CA HIS A 81 -9.08 8.43 -14.83
C HIS A 81 -10.00 9.58 -14.42
N ALA A 82 -11.27 9.56 -14.84
CA ALA A 82 -12.25 10.64 -14.57
C ALA A 82 -12.38 10.96 -13.07
N MET A 83 -12.32 9.94 -12.21
CA MET A 83 -12.36 10.10 -10.74
C MET A 83 -11.19 10.93 -10.17
N GLU A 84 -10.06 11.05 -10.87
CA GLU A 84 -8.95 11.90 -10.45
C GLU A 84 -9.13 13.37 -10.80
N LEU A 85 -10.08 13.68 -11.70
CA LEU A 85 -10.40 15.04 -12.14
C LEU A 85 -11.48 15.66 -11.25
N LEU A 86 -12.23 14.83 -10.51
CA LEU A 86 -13.23 15.30 -9.56
C LEU A 86 -12.56 15.87 -8.29
N PRO A 87 -13.08 16.95 -7.70
CA PRO A 87 -12.60 17.46 -6.43
C PRO A 87 -12.71 16.38 -5.37
N LYS A 88 -11.64 16.17 -4.59
CA LYS A 88 -11.65 15.19 -3.51
C LYS A 88 -12.69 15.58 -2.47
N GLN A 89 -13.68 14.71 -2.26
CA GLN A 89 -14.58 14.87 -1.12
C GLN A 89 -13.79 14.51 0.14
N ASN A 90 -13.50 15.52 0.96
CA ASN A 90 -12.94 15.31 2.28
C ASN A 90 -14.09 14.80 3.16
N HIS A 91 -14.03 13.52 3.55
CA HIS A 91 -14.84 12.96 4.65
C HIS A 91 -14.02 12.93 5.93
#